data_AF-A0A947P6Y9-F1
#
_entry.id   AF-A0A947P6Y9-F1
#
_cell.length_a   1.000
_cell.length_b   1.000
_cell.length_c   1.000
_cell.angle_alpha   90.00
_cell.angle_beta   90.00
_cell.angle_gamma   90.00
#
_symmetry.space_group_name_H-M   'P 1'
#
loop_
_entity.id
_entity.type
_entity.pdbx_description
1 polymer ?
#
loop_
_entity_poly.entity_id
_entity_poly.type
_entity_poly.pdbx_seq_one_letter_code
_entity_poly.pdbx_strand_id
1 'polypeptide(L)'
;MQAIVDLLCKYKQRDTKGYAIESLWKFLIYSEIGRELYYKLIKIHPSALSDDEEKFVEYISSKKDIFLNDFSIRLENCIDSLLNDSNNKYEKVQDIRLAISERLHSSVLKILSGFLYRLFHSYSRIAILVDNIDKAWEDQGNIQILSELIIGLLRTTKIISDNIQKNIPSYKHIFISLCVFLRTDIFYKVKQVSREPDKISFSKIEWNDPQLLIRIIEERFIASNNYKVDSSTLWDKYFCKKVKNKPIKDYIISVILFRPRDILYFLNSAVATAINRSHSFVEENDIITAEKEYSQYAMESIVVENTLTNYNIENLLYEFAGNPEIINYDELIDTISKVPHDKKVETQESINLLCSLTFLGIEIDKSKFVFSEDPQDFRKYNVIAQKYSKTQNMIRRYRVHPAFHAFLEITNN
;
A
#
# COMPACT_ATOMS: atom_id res chain seq x y z
N MET A 1 -9.57 -1.70 -15.61
CA MET A 1 -8.83 -0.44 -15.39
C MET A 1 -8.85 0.47 -16.62
N GLN A 2 -8.52 -0.03 -17.81
CA GLN A 2 -8.66 0.73 -19.06
C GLN A 2 -10.06 1.35 -19.24
N ALA A 3 -11.13 0.58 -18.99
CA ALA A 3 -12.51 1.09 -19.08
C ALA A 3 -12.81 2.30 -18.14
N ILE A 4 -12.17 2.35 -16.96
CA ILE A 4 -12.29 3.48 -16.02
C ILE A 4 -11.60 4.71 -16.59
N VAL A 5 -10.39 4.51 -17.11
CA VAL A 5 -9.62 5.56 -17.78
C VAL A 5 -10.40 6.12 -18.96
N ASP A 6 -10.93 5.24 -19.82
CA ASP A 6 -11.72 5.61 -20.98
C ASP A 6 -12.98 6.40 -20.59
N LEU A 7 -13.69 5.97 -19.54
CA LEU A 7 -14.84 6.68 -18.98
C LEU A 7 -14.45 8.09 -18.53
N LEU A 8 -13.36 8.20 -17.76
CA LEU A 8 -12.91 9.45 -17.16
C LEU A 8 -12.28 10.40 -18.18
N CYS A 9 -11.76 9.90 -19.30
CA CYS A 9 -11.33 10.68 -20.46
C CYS A 9 -12.51 11.27 -21.25
N LYS A 10 -13.67 10.59 -21.27
CA LYS A 10 -14.87 11.09 -21.98
C LYS A 10 -15.52 12.30 -21.31
N TYR A 11 -15.45 12.41 -19.98
CA TYR A 11 -15.95 13.59 -19.26
C TYR A 11 -14.98 14.76 -19.33
N LYS A 12 -15.17 15.67 -20.30
CA LYS A 12 -14.34 16.87 -20.48
C LYS A 12 -14.51 17.91 -19.36
N GLN A 13 -15.69 18.00 -18.76
CA GLN A 13 -15.98 18.94 -17.68
C GLN A 13 -15.62 18.32 -16.32
N ARG A 14 -14.81 19.02 -15.53
CA ARG A 14 -14.33 18.52 -14.22
C ARG A 14 -15.47 18.28 -13.21
N ASP A 15 -16.52 19.10 -13.23
CA ASP A 15 -17.62 19.00 -12.26
C ASP A 15 -18.52 17.79 -12.52
N THR A 16 -18.69 17.38 -13.78
CA THR A 16 -19.44 16.17 -14.13
C THR A 16 -18.61 14.93 -13.85
N LYS A 17 -17.30 14.99 -14.15
CA LYS A 17 -16.34 13.93 -13.81
C LYS A 17 -16.29 13.65 -12.30
N GLY A 18 -16.16 14.70 -11.48
CA GLY A 18 -16.13 14.56 -10.02
C GLY A 18 -17.43 13.96 -9.47
N TYR A 19 -18.58 14.38 -10.00
CA TYR A 19 -19.88 13.83 -9.62
C TYR A 19 -20.04 12.35 -10.00
N ALA A 20 -19.57 11.96 -11.18
CA ALA A 20 -19.59 10.55 -11.63
C ALA A 20 -18.74 9.68 -10.70
N ILE A 21 -17.51 10.11 -10.38
CA ILE A 21 -16.60 9.39 -9.47
C ILE A 21 -17.22 9.26 -8.07
N GLU A 22 -17.79 10.35 -7.53
CA GLU A 22 -18.44 10.32 -6.22
C GLU A 22 -19.64 9.37 -6.19
N SER A 23 -20.49 9.43 -7.22
CA SER A 23 -21.67 8.58 -7.33
C SER A 23 -21.29 7.10 -7.47
N LEU A 24 -20.25 6.81 -8.26
CA LEU A 24 -19.68 5.48 -8.40
C LEU A 24 -19.21 4.93 -7.05
N TRP A 25 -18.40 5.70 -6.31
CA TRP A 25 -17.91 5.27 -5.00
C TRP A 25 -19.02 5.12 -3.97
N LYS A 26 -20.02 6.01 -3.98
CA LYS A 26 -21.22 5.86 -3.13
C LYS A 26 -21.92 4.55 -3.42
N PHE A 27 -22.14 4.23 -4.69
CA PHE A 27 -22.75 2.98 -5.08
C PHE A 27 -21.97 1.79 -4.53
N LEU A 28 -20.67 1.73 -4.83
CA LEU A 28 -19.80 0.60 -4.49
C LEU A 28 -19.70 0.38 -2.98
N ILE A 29 -19.51 1.45 -2.19
CA ILE A 29 -19.39 1.36 -0.74
C ILE A 29 -20.70 0.92 -0.10
N TYR A 30 -21.84 1.54 -0.45
CA TYR A 30 -23.13 1.15 0.12
C TYR A 30 -23.54 -0.26 -0.27
N SER A 31 -23.32 -0.65 -1.53
CA SER A 31 -23.61 -2.01 -1.98
C SER A 31 -22.69 -3.05 -1.33
N GLU A 32 -21.43 -2.72 -1.04
CA GLU A 32 -20.54 -3.61 -0.27
C GLU A 32 -21.05 -3.82 1.16
N ILE A 33 -21.41 -2.74 1.86
CA ILE A 33 -21.95 -2.81 3.22
C ILE A 33 -23.26 -3.64 3.21
N GLY A 34 -24.13 -3.39 2.23
CA GLY A 34 -25.38 -4.14 2.07
C GLY A 34 -25.14 -5.63 1.82
N ARG A 35 -24.18 -5.97 0.96
CA ARG A 35 -23.81 -7.36 0.65
C ARG A 35 -23.28 -8.11 1.87
N GLU A 36 -22.36 -7.50 2.62
CA GLU A 36 -21.81 -8.10 3.85
C GLU A 36 -22.88 -8.31 4.92
N LEU A 37 -23.77 -7.32 5.09
CA LEU A 37 -24.90 -7.43 6.02
C LEU A 37 -25.87 -8.54 5.59
N TYR A 38 -26.18 -8.63 4.29
CA TYR A 38 -27.01 -9.69 3.75
C TYR A 38 -26.43 -11.09 4.04
N TYR A 39 -25.16 -11.32 3.74
CA TYR A 39 -24.50 -12.61 4.00
C TYR A 39 -24.45 -12.97 5.49
N LYS A 40 -24.44 -11.96 6.37
CA LYS A 40 -24.56 -12.17 7.81
C LYS A 40 -25.98 -12.57 8.22
N LEU A 41 -27.00 -11.91 7.68
CA LEU A 41 -28.40 -12.13 8.05
C LEU A 41 -28.94 -13.47 7.54
N ILE A 42 -28.57 -13.91 6.33
CA ILE A 42 -29.04 -15.20 5.79
C ILE A 42 -28.54 -16.43 6.57
N LYS A 43 -27.53 -16.25 7.44
CA LYS A 43 -27.04 -17.31 8.34
C LYS A 43 -27.89 -17.43 9.62
N ILE A 44 -28.72 -16.43 9.90
CA ILE A 44 -29.64 -16.42 11.03
C ILE A 44 -30.93 -17.13 10.59
N HIS A 45 -31.55 -17.87 11.50
CA HIS A 45 -32.83 -18.52 11.21
C HIS A 45 -33.90 -17.45 10.90
N PRO A 46 -34.74 -17.63 9.86
CA PRO A 46 -35.69 -16.58 9.43
C PRO A 46 -36.62 -16.07 10.54
N SER A 47 -37.07 -16.95 11.43
CA SER A 47 -37.94 -16.59 12.56
C SER A 47 -37.27 -15.74 13.65
N ALA A 48 -35.95 -15.55 13.59
CA ALA A 48 -35.18 -14.73 14.53
C ALA A 48 -34.80 -13.37 13.93
N LEU A 49 -35.16 -13.10 12.67
CA LEU A 49 -34.98 -11.80 12.04
C LEU A 49 -36.08 -10.85 12.51
N SER A 50 -35.73 -9.58 12.67
CA SER A 50 -36.70 -8.50 12.83
C SER A 50 -37.37 -8.15 11.49
N ASP A 51 -38.54 -7.51 11.53
CA ASP A 51 -39.26 -7.06 10.33
C ASP A 51 -38.40 -6.21 9.37
N ASP A 52 -37.51 -5.38 9.92
CA ASP A 52 -36.60 -4.54 9.11
C ASP A 52 -35.50 -5.38 8.45
N GLU A 53 -35.01 -6.43 9.12
CA GLU A 53 -34.03 -7.36 8.58
C GLU A 53 -34.62 -8.25 7.50
N GLU A 54 -35.84 -8.76 7.70
CA GLU A 54 -36.56 -9.58 6.71
C GLU A 54 -36.82 -8.78 5.42
N LYS A 55 -37.38 -7.57 5.53
CA LYS A 55 -37.60 -6.67 4.38
C LYS A 55 -36.31 -6.30 3.67
N PHE A 56 -35.22 -6.15 4.41
CA PHE A 56 -33.91 -5.89 3.81
C PHE A 56 -33.39 -7.09 3.02
N VAL A 57 -33.48 -8.30 3.59
CA VAL A 57 -33.10 -9.55 2.91
C VAL A 57 -33.93 -9.72 1.63
N GLU A 58 -35.26 -9.57 1.70
CA GLU A 58 -36.13 -9.62 0.53
C GLU A 58 -35.74 -8.59 -0.55
N TYR A 59 -35.45 -7.35 -0.14
CA TYR A 59 -35.05 -6.30 -1.07
C TYR A 59 -33.73 -6.64 -1.79
N ILE A 60 -32.71 -7.09 -1.06
CA ILE A 60 -31.42 -7.49 -1.65
C ILE A 60 -31.61 -8.71 -2.56
N SER A 61 -32.38 -9.72 -2.13
CA SER A 61 -32.67 -10.91 -2.94
C SER A 61 -33.42 -10.57 -4.24
N SER A 62 -34.34 -9.60 -4.21
CA SER A 62 -35.05 -9.13 -5.40
C SER A 62 -34.14 -8.44 -6.44
N LYS A 63 -32.96 -7.98 -6.00
CA LYS A 63 -31.97 -7.26 -6.82
C LYS A 63 -30.60 -7.93 -6.75
N LYS A 64 -30.57 -9.26 -6.69
CA LYS A 64 -29.34 -10.07 -6.58
C LYS A 64 -28.28 -9.70 -7.61
N ASP A 65 -28.67 -9.45 -8.86
CA ASP A 65 -27.74 -9.14 -9.96
C ASP A 65 -27.06 -7.76 -9.80
N ILE A 66 -27.63 -6.88 -8.97
CA ILE A 66 -27.07 -5.55 -8.70
C ILE A 66 -26.15 -5.59 -7.48
N PHE A 67 -26.52 -6.33 -6.43
CA PHE A 67 -25.85 -6.23 -5.12
C PHE A 67 -24.96 -7.43 -4.75
N LEU A 68 -25.31 -8.63 -5.17
CA LEU A 68 -24.64 -9.86 -4.72
C LEU A 68 -23.45 -10.26 -5.60
N ASN A 69 -23.32 -9.64 -6.76
CA ASN A 69 -22.15 -9.77 -7.61
C ASN A 69 -20.87 -9.26 -6.93
N ASP A 70 -19.74 -9.85 -7.32
CA ASP A 70 -18.42 -9.45 -6.85
C ASP A 70 -18.13 -7.98 -7.13
N PHE A 71 -17.28 -7.38 -6.29
CA PHE A 71 -16.94 -5.96 -6.38
C PHE A 71 -16.50 -5.53 -7.79
N SER A 72 -15.64 -6.32 -8.44
CA SER A 72 -15.14 -6.04 -9.79
C SER A 72 -16.27 -6.03 -10.83
N ILE A 73 -17.20 -6.98 -10.75
CA ILE A 73 -18.35 -7.08 -11.66
C ILE A 73 -19.29 -5.88 -11.47
N ARG A 74 -19.57 -5.50 -10.21
CA ARG A 74 -20.37 -4.31 -9.91
C ARG A 74 -19.73 -3.03 -10.45
N LEU A 75 -18.42 -2.89 -10.26
CA LEU A 75 -17.66 -1.77 -10.80
C LEU A 75 -17.74 -1.70 -12.32
N GLU A 76 -17.52 -2.82 -13.01
CA GLU A 76 -17.59 -2.93 -14.47
C GLU A 76 -18.99 -2.58 -15.00
N ASN A 77 -20.05 -3.15 -14.42
CA ASN A 77 -21.43 -2.83 -14.79
C ASN A 77 -21.75 -1.34 -14.63
N CYS A 78 -21.27 -0.70 -13.55
CA CYS A 78 -21.44 0.74 -13.37
C CYS A 78 -20.70 1.53 -14.45
N ILE A 79 -19.48 1.12 -14.81
CA ILE A 79 -18.68 1.78 -15.85
C ILE A 79 -19.36 1.64 -17.21
N ASP A 80 -19.80 0.44 -17.58
CA ASP A 80 -20.47 0.16 -18.85
C ASP A 80 -21.78 0.94 -18.97
N SER A 81 -22.56 0.99 -17.89
CA SER A 81 -23.79 1.80 -17.82
C SER A 81 -23.50 3.28 -18.07
N LEU A 82 -22.37 3.80 -17.56
CA LEU A 82 -21.97 5.18 -17.81
C LEU A 82 -21.39 5.39 -19.23
N LEU A 83 -20.66 4.40 -19.78
CA LEU A 83 -20.01 4.47 -21.10
C LEU A 83 -21.01 4.41 -22.27
N ASN A 84 -22.02 3.53 -22.19
CA ASN A 84 -22.91 3.18 -23.30
C ASN A 84 -23.80 4.33 -23.81
N ASP A 85 -23.93 5.41 -23.04
CA ASP A 85 -24.85 6.51 -23.36
C ASP A 85 -24.12 7.88 -23.23
N SER A 86 -22.84 7.88 -23.62
CA SER A 86 -22.02 9.10 -23.81
C SER A 86 -22.21 9.77 -25.18
N ASN A 87 -23.11 9.23 -26.03
CA ASN A 87 -23.49 9.81 -27.32
C ASN A 87 -24.63 10.84 -27.23
N ASN A 88 -25.28 11.01 -26.09
CA ASN A 88 -26.31 12.03 -25.88
C ASN A 88 -25.67 13.39 -25.53
N LYS A 89 -25.85 14.39 -26.39
CA LYS A 89 -25.39 15.77 -26.20
C LYS A 89 -26.27 16.49 -25.19
N TYR A 90 -25.97 16.35 -23.90
CA TYR A 90 -26.58 17.19 -22.87
C TYR A 90 -25.84 18.54 -22.79
N GLU A 91 -26.58 19.65 -22.92
CA GLU A 91 -25.99 21.00 -22.88
C GLU A 91 -25.80 21.54 -21.45
N LYS A 92 -26.59 21.05 -20.48
CA LYS A 92 -26.53 21.51 -19.08
C LYS A 92 -25.90 20.47 -18.15
N VAL A 93 -25.07 20.94 -17.21
CA VAL A 93 -24.43 20.11 -16.16
C VAL A 93 -25.47 19.38 -15.29
N GLN A 94 -26.62 20.00 -15.02
CA GLN A 94 -27.69 19.43 -14.21
C GLN A 94 -28.27 18.16 -14.85
N ASP A 95 -28.52 18.18 -16.16
CA ASP A 95 -29.11 17.08 -16.91
C ASP A 95 -28.13 15.89 -16.99
N ILE A 96 -26.83 16.19 -17.12
CA ILE A 96 -25.75 15.18 -17.06
C ILE A 96 -25.73 14.49 -15.68
N ARG A 97 -25.86 15.24 -14.58
CA ARG A 97 -25.87 14.67 -13.22
C ARG A 97 -27.09 13.78 -12.96
N LEU A 98 -28.26 14.18 -13.47
CA LEU A 98 -29.48 13.38 -13.37
C LEU A 98 -29.32 12.06 -14.13
N ALA A 99 -28.83 12.10 -15.37
CA ALA A 99 -28.54 10.89 -16.16
C ALA A 99 -27.54 9.96 -15.45
N ILE A 100 -26.45 10.50 -14.89
CA ILE A 100 -25.48 9.72 -14.09
C ILE A 100 -26.18 9.05 -12.88
N SER A 101 -27.04 9.79 -12.18
CA SER A 101 -27.75 9.31 -11.00
C SER A 101 -28.71 8.18 -11.34
N GLU A 102 -29.45 8.28 -12.44
CA GLU A 102 -30.37 7.23 -12.88
C GLU A 102 -29.63 5.95 -13.23
N ARG A 103 -28.52 6.07 -13.98
CA ARG A 103 -27.72 4.92 -14.43
C ARG A 103 -26.95 4.21 -13.32
N LEU A 104 -26.49 4.96 -12.32
CA LEU A 104 -25.87 4.39 -11.11
C LEU A 104 -26.89 3.96 -10.06
N HIS A 105 -28.15 3.79 -10.48
CA HIS A 105 -29.23 3.29 -9.64
C HIS A 105 -29.42 4.10 -8.35
N SER A 106 -29.36 5.43 -8.42
CA SER A 106 -29.51 6.31 -7.24
C SER A 106 -30.80 6.07 -6.44
N SER A 107 -31.90 5.71 -7.11
CA SER A 107 -33.16 5.33 -6.46
C SER A 107 -33.01 4.04 -5.65
N VAL A 108 -32.31 3.06 -6.21
CA VAL A 108 -31.98 1.77 -5.58
C VAL A 108 -31.06 1.99 -4.37
N LEU A 109 -30.08 2.89 -4.49
CA LEU A 109 -29.20 3.29 -3.40
C LEU A 109 -29.91 4.02 -2.28
N LYS A 110 -30.87 4.90 -2.61
CA LYS A 110 -31.65 5.63 -1.60
C LYS A 110 -32.49 4.67 -0.75
N ILE A 111 -33.06 3.63 -1.37
CA ILE A 111 -33.79 2.58 -0.64
C ILE A 111 -32.81 1.76 0.21
N LEU A 112 -31.67 1.35 -0.37
CA LEU A 112 -30.64 0.60 0.34
C LEU A 112 -30.12 1.37 1.58
N SER A 113 -29.75 2.64 1.42
CA SER A 113 -29.26 3.45 2.52
C SER A 113 -30.31 3.63 3.61
N GLY A 114 -31.59 3.77 3.24
CA GLY A 114 -32.70 3.81 4.18
C GLY A 114 -32.79 2.54 5.05
N PHE A 115 -32.65 1.36 4.45
CA PHE A 115 -32.56 0.11 5.22
C PHE A 115 -31.33 0.08 6.12
N LEU A 116 -30.15 0.40 5.56
CA LEU A 116 -28.89 0.37 6.30
C LEU A 116 -28.94 1.28 7.54
N TYR A 117 -29.51 2.48 7.43
CA TYR A 117 -29.62 3.39 8.58
C TYR A 117 -30.47 2.83 9.72
N ARG A 118 -31.56 2.10 9.40
CA ARG A 118 -32.38 1.41 10.42
C ARG A 118 -31.65 0.23 11.05
N LEU A 119 -30.95 -0.55 10.22
CA LEU A 119 -30.25 -1.76 10.67
C LEU A 119 -28.96 -1.45 11.45
N PHE A 120 -28.32 -0.32 11.18
CA PHE A 120 -27.11 0.08 11.91
C PHE A 120 -27.36 0.25 13.42
N HIS A 121 -28.60 0.45 13.86
CA HIS A 121 -28.95 0.58 15.28
C HIS A 121 -28.57 -0.63 16.16
N SER A 122 -28.31 -1.80 15.58
CA SER A 122 -27.83 -2.99 16.29
C SER A 122 -26.30 -3.06 16.41
N TYR A 123 -25.57 -2.12 15.82
CA TYR A 123 -24.11 -2.11 15.76
C TYR A 123 -23.53 -0.94 16.56
N SER A 124 -22.50 -1.21 17.36
CA SER A 124 -21.73 -0.18 18.07
C SER A 124 -20.65 0.48 17.19
N ARG A 125 -20.16 -0.26 16.19
CA ARG A 125 -19.11 0.20 15.27
C ARG A 125 -19.27 -0.39 13.88
N ILE A 126 -19.01 0.43 12.86
CA ILE A 126 -18.93 0.03 11.45
C ILE A 126 -17.55 0.45 10.94
N ALA A 127 -16.74 -0.53 10.54
CA ALA A 127 -15.40 -0.29 10.01
C ALA A 127 -15.35 -0.67 8.53
N ILE A 128 -14.97 0.28 7.68
CA ILE A 128 -14.77 0.09 6.25
C ILE A 128 -13.28 0.25 5.99
N LEU A 129 -12.64 -0.83 5.55
CA LEU A 129 -11.21 -0.87 5.26
C LEU A 129 -11.05 -1.04 3.76
N VAL A 130 -10.38 -0.08 3.12
CA VAL A 130 -10.10 -0.13 1.68
C VAL A 130 -8.60 -0.30 1.49
N ASP A 131 -8.22 -1.40 0.84
CA ASP A 131 -6.82 -1.80 0.63
C ASP A 131 -6.62 -2.26 -0.82
N ASN A 132 -5.37 -2.48 -1.23
CA ASN A 132 -4.96 -2.94 -2.57
C ASN A 132 -5.36 -2.00 -3.73
N ILE A 133 -5.46 -0.69 -3.48
CA ILE A 133 -5.75 0.31 -4.53
C ILE A 133 -4.52 0.54 -5.43
N ASP A 134 -3.34 0.17 -4.94
CA ASP A 134 -2.04 0.29 -5.58
C ASP A 134 -1.82 -0.65 -6.78
N LYS A 135 -2.47 -1.83 -6.81
CA LYS A 135 -2.38 -2.77 -7.96
C LYS A 135 -2.80 -2.16 -9.29
N ALA A 136 -3.64 -1.14 -9.24
CA ALA A 136 -4.13 -0.43 -10.41
C ALA A 136 -3.09 0.59 -10.93
N TRP A 137 -2.07 0.92 -10.15
CA TRP A 137 -1.11 1.98 -10.45
C TRP A 137 -0.04 1.56 -11.48
N GLU A 138 -0.28 0.46 -12.19
CA GLU A 138 0.71 -0.17 -13.06
C GLU A 138 0.99 0.65 -14.34
N ASP A 139 0.01 1.39 -14.84
CA ASP A 139 0.16 2.15 -16.09
C ASP A 139 0.51 3.63 -15.85
N GLN A 140 1.76 4.02 -16.14
CA GLN A 140 2.26 5.40 -15.98
C GLN A 140 1.42 6.43 -16.76
N GLY A 141 0.77 6.04 -17.86
CA GLY A 141 -0.03 6.95 -18.69
C GLY A 141 -1.26 7.53 -17.98
N ASN A 142 -1.72 6.90 -16.90
CA ASN A 142 -3.03 7.17 -16.30
C ASN A 142 -2.97 7.72 -14.87
N ILE A 143 -1.79 8.05 -14.35
CA ILE A 143 -1.56 8.51 -12.97
C ILE A 143 -2.49 9.67 -12.56
N GLN A 144 -2.71 10.64 -13.45
CA GLN A 144 -3.59 11.78 -13.18
C GLN A 144 -5.04 11.33 -12.93
N ILE A 145 -5.54 10.43 -13.78
CA ILE A 145 -6.92 9.96 -13.71
C ILE A 145 -7.12 9.06 -12.49
N LEU A 146 -6.16 8.18 -12.21
CA LEU A 146 -6.17 7.33 -11.02
C LEU A 146 -6.10 8.16 -9.74
N SER A 147 -5.27 9.22 -9.74
CA SER A 147 -5.23 10.16 -8.62
C SER A 147 -6.58 10.82 -8.37
N GLU A 148 -7.28 11.26 -9.42
CA GLU A 148 -8.62 11.83 -9.30
C GLU A 148 -9.65 10.83 -8.75
N LEU A 149 -9.55 9.56 -9.13
CA LEU A 149 -10.41 8.49 -8.63
C LEU A 149 -10.17 8.22 -7.13
N ILE A 150 -8.91 8.18 -6.68
CA ILE A 150 -8.56 8.04 -5.26
C ILE A 150 -9.00 9.27 -4.45
N ILE A 151 -8.81 10.49 -4.98
CA ILE A 151 -9.32 11.71 -4.33
C ILE A 151 -10.85 11.64 -4.20
N GLY A 152 -11.52 11.17 -5.24
CA GLY A 152 -12.97 10.94 -5.22
C GLY A 152 -13.39 9.91 -4.18
N LEU A 153 -12.62 8.81 -4.01
CA LEU A 153 -12.83 7.86 -2.92
C LEU A 153 -12.74 8.60 -1.59
N LEU A 154 -11.59 9.20 -1.27
CA LEU A 154 -11.33 9.89 0.00
C LEU A 154 -12.42 10.92 0.34
N ARG A 155 -12.90 11.69 -0.63
CA ARG A 155 -14.02 12.63 -0.43
C ARG A 155 -15.32 11.91 -0.13
N THR A 156 -15.63 10.87 -0.90
CA THR A 156 -16.84 10.06 -0.74
C THR A 156 -16.89 9.40 0.63
N THR A 157 -15.74 8.93 1.15
CA THR A 157 -15.65 8.32 2.48
C THR A 157 -16.19 9.24 3.58
N LYS A 158 -15.80 10.51 3.54
CA LYS A 158 -16.25 11.55 4.48
C LYS A 158 -17.74 11.84 4.31
N ILE A 159 -18.21 11.98 3.07
CA ILE A 159 -19.62 12.21 2.77
C ILE A 159 -20.51 11.06 3.29
N ILE A 160 -20.06 9.81 3.12
CA ILE A 160 -20.79 8.65 3.63
C ILE A 160 -20.82 8.66 5.16
N SER A 161 -19.68 8.93 5.81
CA SER A 161 -19.63 9.06 7.27
C SER A 161 -20.60 10.12 7.79
N ASP A 162 -20.57 11.33 7.20
CA ASP A 162 -21.45 12.44 7.57
C ASP A 162 -22.93 12.09 7.33
N ASN A 163 -23.24 11.43 6.21
CA ASN A 163 -24.61 11.04 5.88
C ASN A 163 -25.14 9.98 6.84
N ILE A 164 -24.35 8.96 7.18
CA ILE A 164 -24.77 7.95 8.14
C ILE A 164 -24.98 8.61 9.51
N GLN A 165 -24.05 9.47 9.96
CA GLN A 165 -24.16 10.14 11.26
C GLN A 165 -25.39 11.06 11.36
N LYS A 166 -25.74 11.78 10.29
CA LYS A 166 -26.95 12.64 10.24
C LYS A 166 -28.25 11.86 10.30
N ASN A 167 -28.29 10.63 9.79
CA ASN A 167 -29.50 9.81 9.72
C ASN A 167 -29.68 8.87 10.92
N ILE A 168 -28.70 8.80 11.83
CA ILE A 168 -28.80 8.06 13.10
C ILE A 168 -29.32 9.01 14.20
N PRO A 169 -30.28 8.58 15.05
CA PRO A 169 -30.74 9.38 16.19
C PRO A 169 -29.60 9.78 17.13
N SER A 170 -29.58 11.04 17.56
CA SER A 170 -28.46 11.63 18.33
C SER A 170 -28.14 10.97 19.67
N TYR A 171 -29.06 10.18 20.25
CA TYR A 171 -28.85 9.45 21.50
C TYR A 171 -28.11 8.11 21.33
N LYS A 172 -27.88 7.66 20.09
CA LYS A 172 -27.08 6.47 19.78
C LYS A 172 -25.78 6.89 19.08
N HIS A 173 -24.65 6.61 19.72
CA HIS A 173 -23.33 6.78 19.12
C HIS A 173 -22.91 5.50 18.39
N ILE A 174 -22.94 5.52 17.06
CA ILE A 174 -22.32 4.48 16.22
C ILE A 174 -20.98 5.03 15.74
N PHE A 175 -19.90 4.31 16.03
CA PHE A 175 -18.58 4.69 15.55
C PHE A 175 -18.38 4.20 14.11
N ILE A 176 -18.24 5.13 13.18
CA ILE A 176 -17.98 4.80 11.78
C ILE A 176 -16.54 5.16 11.49
N SER A 177 -15.76 4.16 11.12
CA SER A 177 -14.36 4.35 10.72
C SER A 177 -14.19 3.90 9.29
N LEU A 178 -13.82 4.83 8.41
CA LEU A 178 -13.40 4.50 7.06
C LEU A 178 -11.89 4.78 6.94
N CYS A 179 -11.13 3.72 6.66
CA CYS A 179 -9.69 3.80 6.49
C CYS A 179 -9.33 3.36 5.07
N VAL A 180 -8.51 4.16 4.40
CA VAL A 180 -7.97 3.85 3.07
C VAL A 180 -6.46 3.69 3.20
N PHE A 181 -5.96 2.51 2.87
CA PHE A 181 -4.54 2.21 2.87
C PHE A 181 -3.94 2.53 1.51
N LEU A 182 -2.89 3.34 1.51
CA LEU A 182 -2.16 3.74 0.31
C LEU A 182 -0.68 3.66 0.58
N ARG A 183 0.07 3.16 -0.41
CA ARG A 183 1.53 3.25 -0.41
C ARG A 183 1.98 4.71 -0.42
N THR A 184 3.10 4.99 0.25
CA THR A 184 3.65 6.34 0.43
C THR A 184 3.92 7.04 -0.91
N ASP A 185 4.51 6.35 -1.88
CA ASP A 185 4.83 6.88 -3.21
C ASP A 185 3.57 7.27 -4.00
N ILE A 186 2.52 6.43 -3.95
CA ILE A 186 1.22 6.70 -4.56
C ILE A 186 0.55 7.88 -3.85
N PHE A 187 0.53 7.89 -2.52
CA PHE A 187 -0.06 8.97 -1.73
C PHE A 187 0.52 10.34 -2.11
N TYR A 188 1.85 10.45 -2.26
CA TYR A 188 2.46 11.73 -2.65
C TYR A 188 2.12 12.14 -4.09
N LYS A 189 1.94 11.19 -5.02
CA LYS A 189 1.43 11.49 -6.38
C LYS A 189 0.00 12.02 -6.32
N VAL A 190 -0.88 11.33 -5.57
CA VAL A 190 -2.27 11.75 -5.34
C VAL A 190 -2.33 13.15 -4.71
N LYS A 191 -1.48 13.41 -3.72
CA LYS A 191 -1.40 14.71 -3.03
C LYS A 191 -0.99 15.84 -3.96
N GLN A 192 -0.11 15.61 -4.93
CA GLN A 192 0.30 16.62 -5.92
C GLN A 192 -0.85 16.99 -6.87
N VAL A 193 -1.74 16.05 -7.18
CA VAL A 193 -2.90 16.27 -8.05
C VAL A 193 -4.06 16.98 -7.32
N SER A 194 -4.14 16.85 -5.99
CA SER A 194 -5.18 17.47 -5.19
C SER A 194 -5.10 18.99 -5.20
N ARG A 195 -6.26 19.66 -5.35
CA ARG A 195 -6.36 21.12 -5.22
C ARG A 195 -6.22 21.62 -3.78
N GLU A 196 -6.59 20.79 -2.83
CA GLU A 196 -6.62 21.11 -1.40
C GLU A 196 -5.89 19.99 -0.65
N PRO A 197 -4.57 19.83 -0.88
CA PRO A 197 -3.78 18.73 -0.32
C PRO A 197 -3.67 18.77 1.20
N ASP A 198 -3.84 19.96 1.79
CA ASP A 198 -3.86 20.23 3.23
C ASP A 198 -5.11 19.67 3.92
N LYS A 199 -6.23 19.53 3.18
CA LYS A 199 -7.50 19.01 3.73
C LYS A 199 -7.56 17.49 3.80
N ILE A 200 -6.55 16.79 3.26
CA ILE A 200 -6.48 15.33 3.32
C ILE A 200 -5.89 14.95 4.68
N SER A 201 -6.74 14.46 5.59
CA SER A 201 -6.28 13.86 6.86
C SER A 201 -5.71 12.48 6.59
N PHE A 202 -4.48 12.22 7.06
CA PHE A 202 -3.82 10.93 6.93
C PHE A 202 -2.97 10.63 8.16
N SER A 203 -2.69 9.35 8.38
CA SER A 203 -1.71 8.89 9.36
C SER A 203 -0.70 8.03 8.60
N LYS A 204 0.59 8.31 8.82
CA LYS A 204 1.67 7.55 8.22
C LYS A 204 2.02 6.37 9.13
N ILE A 205 2.11 5.17 8.56
CA ILE A 205 2.63 4.00 9.26
C ILE A 205 4.13 3.95 8.96
N GLU A 206 4.94 4.03 10.00
CA GLU A 206 6.40 3.97 9.89
C GLU A 206 6.94 2.79 10.70
N TRP A 207 7.96 2.13 10.16
CA TRP A 207 8.63 0.98 10.77
C TRP A 207 10.09 1.31 11.14
N ASN A 208 10.38 2.60 11.34
CA ASN A 208 11.73 3.08 11.66
C ASN A 208 12.21 2.72 13.08
N ASP A 209 11.30 2.34 13.98
CA ASP A 209 11.63 1.86 15.32
C ASP A 209 11.94 0.35 15.30
N PRO A 210 13.21 -0.04 15.54
CA PRO A 210 13.59 -1.46 15.55
C PRO A 210 12.90 -2.25 16.68
N GLN A 211 12.57 -1.60 17.80
CA GLN A 211 11.89 -2.27 18.92
C GLN A 211 10.46 -2.66 18.53
N LEU A 212 9.77 -1.78 17.79
CA LEU A 212 8.42 -2.07 17.29
C LEU A 212 8.44 -3.25 16.31
N LEU A 213 9.45 -3.32 15.44
CA LEU A 213 9.59 -4.40 14.46
C LEU A 213 9.80 -5.75 15.15
N ILE A 214 10.68 -5.81 16.15
CA ILE A 214 10.90 -7.00 16.99
C ILE A 214 9.63 -7.37 17.75
N ARG A 215 8.93 -6.39 18.32
CA ARG A 215 7.70 -6.61 19.08
C ARG A 215 6.63 -7.29 18.23
N ILE A 216 6.51 -6.99 16.94
CA ILE A 216 5.54 -7.67 16.06
C ILE A 216 5.79 -9.17 16.02
N ILE A 217 7.05 -9.58 15.91
CA ILE A 217 7.42 -11.00 15.90
C ILE A 217 7.08 -11.64 17.24
N GLU A 218 7.40 -10.98 18.33
CA GLU A 218 7.11 -11.45 19.69
C GLU A 218 5.60 -11.61 19.93
N GLU A 219 4.79 -10.62 19.55
CA GLU A 219 3.32 -10.68 19.66
C GLU A 219 2.74 -11.78 18.77
N ARG A 220 3.28 -11.99 17.56
CA ARG A 220 2.86 -13.10 16.68
C ARG A 220 3.19 -14.46 17.29
N PHE A 221 4.36 -14.60 17.89
CA PHE A 221 4.77 -15.82 18.57
C PHE A 221 3.87 -16.12 19.77
N ILE A 222 3.55 -15.11 20.58
CA ILE A 222 2.62 -15.25 21.70
C ILE A 222 1.22 -15.65 21.20
N ALA A 223 0.72 -14.98 20.16
CA ALA A 223 -0.60 -15.25 19.60
C ALA A 223 -0.71 -16.64 18.94
N SER A 224 0.39 -17.20 18.43
CA SER A 224 0.41 -18.56 17.89
C SER A 224 0.44 -19.66 18.95
N ASN A 225 0.69 -19.32 20.22
CA ASN A 225 0.78 -20.30 21.30
C ASN A 225 -0.57 -20.41 22.04
N ASN A 226 -1.01 -21.64 22.28
CA ASN A 226 -2.25 -21.93 23.01
C ASN A 226 -2.17 -21.63 24.52
N TYR A 227 -0.99 -21.28 25.02
CA TYR A 227 -0.71 -21.01 26.42
C TYR A 227 0.07 -19.70 26.54
N LYS A 228 0.01 -19.06 27.72
CA LYS A 228 0.79 -17.85 27.99
C LYS A 228 2.27 -18.18 27.95
N VAL A 229 2.97 -17.65 26.95
CA VAL A 229 4.43 -17.73 26.79
C VAL A 229 4.99 -16.31 26.87
N ASP A 230 6.13 -16.16 27.54
CA ASP A 230 6.84 -14.89 27.55
C ASP A 230 7.63 -14.69 26.24
N SER A 231 7.75 -13.45 25.77
CA SER A 231 8.41 -13.16 24.49
C SER A 231 9.90 -13.51 24.50
N SER A 232 10.55 -13.48 25.67
CA SER A 232 11.95 -13.91 25.85
C SER A 232 12.17 -15.37 25.42
N THR A 233 11.16 -16.23 25.62
CA THR A 233 11.21 -17.66 25.28
C THR A 233 11.52 -17.88 23.81
N LEU A 234 11.03 -17.02 22.91
CA LEU A 234 11.31 -17.11 21.49
C LEU A 234 12.82 -17.09 21.23
N TRP A 235 13.47 -16.06 21.76
CA TRP A 235 14.87 -15.78 21.48
C TRP A 235 15.81 -16.67 22.29
N ASP A 236 15.51 -16.90 23.57
CA ASP A 236 16.40 -17.66 24.46
C ASP A 236 16.39 -19.17 24.19
N LYS A 237 15.27 -19.71 23.71
CA LYS A 237 15.10 -21.16 23.51
C LYS A 237 15.38 -21.61 22.08
N TYR A 238 15.02 -20.79 21.08
CA TYR A 238 15.04 -21.22 19.69
C TYR A 238 16.16 -20.59 18.85
N PHE A 239 16.80 -19.52 19.32
CA PHE A 239 17.83 -18.81 18.55
C PHE A 239 19.16 -18.74 19.29
N CYS A 240 20.25 -18.67 18.51
CA CYS A 240 21.56 -18.34 19.05
C CYS A 240 21.58 -16.92 19.64
N LYS A 241 22.41 -16.69 20.65
CA LYS A 241 22.47 -15.38 21.34
C LYS A 241 23.19 -14.30 20.52
N LYS A 242 24.16 -14.72 19.70
CA LYS A 242 25.01 -13.81 18.93
C LYS A 242 25.30 -14.37 17.53
N VAL A 243 25.48 -13.45 16.59
CA VAL A 243 25.93 -13.71 15.21
C VAL A 243 26.96 -12.65 14.85
N LYS A 244 28.14 -13.06 14.36
CA LYS A 244 29.30 -12.19 14.09
C LYS A 244 29.59 -11.26 15.27
N ASN A 245 29.57 -11.81 16.50
CA ASN A 245 29.74 -11.10 17.78
C ASN A 245 28.67 -10.05 18.15
N LYS A 246 27.61 -9.87 17.35
CA LYS A 246 26.48 -8.98 17.66
C LYS A 246 25.31 -9.77 18.27
N PRO A 247 24.53 -9.20 19.21
CA PRO A 247 23.28 -9.82 19.66
C PRO A 247 22.35 -10.11 18.48
N ILE A 248 21.64 -11.25 18.52
CA ILE A 248 20.84 -11.72 17.38
C ILE A 248 19.81 -10.68 16.89
N LYS A 249 19.12 -10.00 17.80
CA LYS A 249 18.12 -8.96 17.44
C LYS A 249 18.77 -7.82 16.66
N ASP A 250 19.89 -7.31 17.17
CA ASP A 250 20.64 -6.22 16.54
C ASP A 250 21.26 -6.65 15.21
N TYR A 251 21.69 -7.92 15.12
CA TYR A 251 22.21 -8.49 13.88
C TYR A 251 21.14 -8.47 12.79
N ILE A 252 19.97 -9.05 13.05
CA ILE A 252 18.85 -9.12 12.11
C ILE A 252 18.46 -7.71 11.67
N ILE A 253 18.26 -6.78 12.61
CA ILE A 253 17.93 -5.39 12.30
C ILE A 253 18.99 -4.77 11.38
N SER A 254 20.28 -5.05 11.59
CA SER A 254 21.34 -4.45 10.78
C SER A 254 21.41 -4.93 9.34
N VAL A 255 20.75 -6.05 9.00
CA VAL A 255 20.82 -6.67 7.66
C VAL A 255 19.49 -6.69 6.92
N ILE A 256 18.39 -6.22 7.51
CA ILE A 256 17.06 -6.22 6.84
C ILE A 256 16.60 -4.81 6.48
N LEU A 257 15.73 -4.71 5.48
CA LEU A 257 14.86 -3.56 5.29
C LEU A 257 13.80 -3.52 6.40
N PHE A 258 13.50 -2.33 6.91
CA PHE A 258 12.61 -2.15 8.06
C PHE A 258 11.14 -2.29 7.67
N ARG A 259 10.71 -3.53 7.48
CA ARG A 259 9.35 -3.89 7.07
C ARG A 259 8.94 -5.18 7.80
N PRO A 260 7.70 -5.28 8.33
CA PRO A 260 7.25 -6.48 9.04
C PRO A 260 7.35 -7.77 8.21
N ARG A 261 7.21 -7.66 6.87
CA ARG A 261 7.33 -8.80 5.96
C ARG A 261 8.77 -9.30 5.87
N ASP A 262 9.73 -8.40 5.78
CA ASP A 262 11.16 -8.70 5.64
C ASP A 262 11.70 -9.45 6.86
N ILE A 263 11.40 -8.99 8.08
CA ILE A 263 11.80 -9.70 9.30
C ILE A 263 11.14 -11.08 9.39
N LEU A 264 9.88 -11.21 8.98
CA LEU A 264 9.18 -12.51 8.97
C LEU A 264 9.82 -13.46 7.96
N TYR A 265 10.16 -12.98 6.76
CA TYR A 265 10.83 -13.78 5.75
C TYR A 265 12.18 -14.28 6.27
N PHE A 266 13.01 -13.38 6.80
CA PHE A 266 14.33 -13.70 7.35
C PHE A 266 14.23 -14.79 8.44
N LEU A 267 13.34 -14.62 9.41
CA LEU A 267 13.20 -15.58 10.51
C LEU A 267 12.66 -16.94 10.04
N ASN A 268 11.70 -16.94 9.12
CA ASN A 268 11.16 -18.19 8.56
C ASN A 268 12.23 -18.93 7.75
N SER A 269 13.05 -18.22 6.97
CA SER A 269 14.19 -18.80 6.26
C SER A 269 15.19 -19.42 7.25
N ALA A 270 15.58 -18.69 8.30
CA ALA A 270 16.47 -19.21 9.34
C ALA A 270 15.95 -20.49 10.03
N VAL A 271 14.66 -20.49 10.40
CA VAL A 271 14.01 -21.67 10.99
C VAL A 271 13.96 -22.83 9.99
N ALA A 272 13.61 -22.57 8.72
CA ALA A 272 13.59 -23.59 7.68
C ALA A 272 14.98 -24.19 7.43
N THR A 273 16.04 -23.37 7.40
CA THR A 273 17.42 -23.85 7.29
C THR A 273 17.80 -24.74 8.46
N ALA A 274 17.49 -24.34 9.69
CA ALA A 274 17.77 -25.14 10.89
C ALA A 274 17.04 -26.49 10.86
N ILE A 275 15.76 -26.50 10.47
CA ILE A 275 14.96 -27.73 10.31
C ILE A 275 15.59 -28.65 9.25
N ASN A 276 15.96 -28.10 8.10
CA ASN A 276 16.57 -28.88 7.01
C ASN A 276 17.91 -29.49 7.42
N ARG A 277 18.65 -28.84 8.32
CA ARG A 277 19.90 -29.35 8.92
C ARG A 277 19.67 -30.22 10.15
N SER A 278 18.41 -30.48 10.52
CA SER A 278 18.02 -31.24 11.72
C SER A 278 18.57 -30.66 13.02
N HIS A 279 18.76 -29.34 13.09
CA HIS A 279 19.15 -28.66 14.31
C HIS A 279 17.95 -28.54 15.26
N SER A 280 18.20 -28.69 16.56
CA SER A 280 17.16 -28.51 17.60
C SER A 280 16.95 -27.06 18.00
N PHE A 281 17.84 -26.16 17.56
CA PHE A 281 17.81 -24.72 17.75
C PHE A 281 18.46 -24.03 16.54
N VAL A 282 18.14 -22.76 16.28
CA VAL A 282 18.72 -22.01 15.15
C VAL A 282 20.14 -21.57 15.50
N GLU A 283 21.11 -22.09 14.77
CA GLU A 283 22.54 -21.81 14.96
C GLU A 283 23.00 -20.58 14.16
N GLU A 284 24.19 -20.06 14.48
CA GLU A 284 24.78 -18.92 13.75
C GLU A 284 24.91 -19.19 12.23
N ASN A 285 25.29 -20.40 11.84
CA ASN A 285 25.42 -20.78 10.43
C ASN A 285 24.06 -20.83 9.70
N ASP A 286 22.96 -21.06 10.41
CA ASP A 286 21.61 -21.03 9.84
C ASP A 286 21.20 -19.59 9.55
N ILE A 287 21.50 -18.68 10.48
CA ILE A 287 21.27 -17.23 10.31
C ILE A 287 22.07 -16.67 9.13
N ILE A 288 23.34 -17.05 8.98
CA ILE A 288 24.18 -16.57 7.86
C ILE A 288 23.64 -17.10 6.51
N THR A 289 23.12 -18.34 6.49
CA THR A 289 22.50 -18.89 5.28
C THR A 289 21.20 -18.14 4.95
N ALA A 290 20.36 -17.91 5.96
CA ALA A 290 19.12 -17.17 5.82
C ALA A 290 19.32 -15.70 5.43
N GLU A 291 20.42 -15.08 5.86
CA GLU A 291 20.82 -13.75 5.40
C GLU A 291 21.04 -13.72 3.89
N LYS A 292 21.67 -14.76 3.32
CA LYS A 292 21.88 -14.86 1.86
C LYS A 292 20.55 -15.06 1.12
N GLU A 293 19.68 -15.94 1.63
CA GLU A 293 18.34 -16.17 1.06
C GLU A 293 17.48 -14.90 1.15
N TYR A 294 17.49 -14.22 2.29
CA TYR A 294 16.80 -12.94 2.48
C TYR A 294 17.34 -11.86 1.54
N SER A 295 18.66 -11.79 1.37
CA SER A 295 19.28 -10.78 0.51
C SER A 295 18.86 -10.94 -0.95
N GLN A 296 18.74 -12.18 -1.41
CA GLN A 296 18.17 -12.51 -2.72
C GLN A 296 16.70 -12.09 -2.79
N TYR A 297 15.90 -12.48 -1.80
CA TYR A 297 14.48 -12.11 -1.72
C TYR A 297 14.25 -10.59 -1.75
N ALA A 298 15.07 -9.82 -1.03
CA ALA A 298 14.97 -8.36 -1.01
C ALA A 298 15.22 -7.76 -2.41
N MET A 299 16.20 -8.30 -3.14
CA MET A 299 16.48 -7.89 -4.52
C MET A 299 15.33 -8.25 -5.46
N GLU A 300 14.83 -9.49 -5.41
CA GLU A 300 13.69 -9.94 -6.21
C GLU A 300 12.42 -9.12 -5.93
N SER A 301 12.17 -8.78 -4.65
CA SER A 301 11.04 -7.94 -4.26
C SER A 301 11.12 -6.54 -4.88
N ILE A 302 12.32 -5.95 -4.97
CA ILE A 302 12.51 -4.66 -5.65
C ILE A 302 12.17 -4.77 -7.14
N VAL A 303 12.64 -5.83 -7.81
CA VAL A 303 12.41 -6.03 -9.24
C VAL A 303 10.90 -6.19 -9.52
N VAL A 304 10.21 -7.02 -8.75
CA VAL A 304 8.76 -7.26 -8.89
C VAL A 304 7.95 -6.00 -8.60
N GLU A 305 8.32 -5.22 -7.58
CA GLU A 305 7.60 -3.99 -7.22
C GLU A 305 7.77 -2.86 -8.25
N ASN A 306 8.74 -2.96 -9.18
CA ASN A 306 9.13 -1.85 -10.06
C ASN A 306 9.22 -2.23 -11.55
N THR A 307 8.43 -3.23 -11.96
CA THR A 307 8.29 -3.73 -13.34
C THR A 307 7.89 -2.68 -14.38
N LEU A 308 7.45 -1.50 -13.91
CA LEU A 308 6.83 -0.44 -14.72
C LEU A 308 7.79 0.71 -15.01
N THR A 309 9.02 0.61 -14.51
CA THR A 309 10.05 1.59 -14.81
C THR A 309 10.56 1.31 -16.23
N ASN A 310 10.97 2.34 -16.97
CA ASN A 310 11.64 2.17 -18.27
C ASN A 310 13.05 1.58 -18.12
N TYR A 311 13.36 1.01 -16.96
CA TYR A 311 14.68 0.59 -16.54
C TYR A 311 14.64 -0.93 -16.39
N ASN A 312 15.64 -1.60 -16.94
CA ASN A 312 15.93 -2.96 -16.51
C ASN A 312 16.60 -2.88 -15.13
N ILE A 313 15.76 -2.78 -14.08
CA ILE A 313 16.21 -2.65 -12.69
C ILE A 313 17.04 -3.88 -12.30
N GLU A 314 16.63 -5.07 -12.73
CA GLU A 314 17.36 -6.30 -12.42
C GLU A 314 18.81 -6.24 -12.89
N ASN A 315 19.04 -5.94 -14.18
CA ASN A 315 20.39 -5.76 -14.71
C ASN A 315 21.15 -4.64 -13.99
N LEU A 316 20.48 -3.53 -13.68
CA LEU A 316 21.09 -2.42 -12.96
C LEU A 316 21.56 -2.80 -11.56
N LEU A 317 20.79 -3.62 -10.83
CA LEU A 317 21.19 -4.10 -9.51
C LEU A 317 22.36 -5.10 -9.61
N TYR A 318 22.39 -5.96 -10.63
CA TYR A 318 23.50 -6.89 -10.85
C TYR A 318 24.83 -6.21 -11.17
N GLU A 319 24.84 -5.01 -11.76
CA GLU A 319 26.08 -4.24 -11.97
C GLU A 319 26.77 -3.83 -10.65
N PHE A 320 26.07 -3.90 -9.51
CA PHE A 320 26.68 -3.67 -8.20
C PHE A 320 27.34 -4.92 -7.61
N ALA A 321 27.22 -6.10 -8.25
CA ALA A 321 27.79 -7.32 -7.73
C ALA A 321 29.33 -7.21 -7.58
N GLY A 322 29.84 -7.52 -6.39
CA GLY A 322 31.27 -7.43 -6.07
C GLY A 322 31.81 -6.00 -5.82
N ASN A 323 30.97 -4.96 -5.93
CA ASN A 323 31.40 -3.59 -5.66
C ASN A 323 31.66 -3.35 -4.15
N PRO A 324 32.42 -2.29 -3.80
CA PRO A 324 32.52 -1.85 -2.42
C PRO A 324 31.17 -1.35 -1.88
N GLU A 325 30.95 -1.49 -0.57
CA GLU A 325 29.71 -1.03 0.05
C GLU A 325 29.51 0.49 -0.07
N ILE A 326 30.59 1.27 -0.14
CA ILE A 326 30.58 2.71 -0.32
C ILE A 326 31.17 3.03 -1.69
N ILE A 327 30.38 3.72 -2.50
CA ILE A 327 30.69 4.05 -3.91
C ILE A 327 30.61 5.57 -4.07
N ASN A 328 31.59 6.17 -4.74
CA ASN A 328 31.55 7.60 -5.03
C ASN A 328 30.70 7.91 -6.28
N TYR A 329 30.37 9.17 -6.50
CA TYR A 329 29.50 9.58 -7.62
C TYR A 329 30.03 9.18 -9.00
N ASP A 330 31.34 9.24 -9.22
CA ASP A 330 31.94 8.93 -10.52
C ASP A 330 31.93 7.41 -10.79
N GLU A 331 32.26 6.61 -9.79
CA GLU A 331 32.14 5.14 -9.82
C GLU A 331 30.68 4.70 -10.01
N LEU A 332 29.74 5.41 -9.38
CA LEU A 332 28.31 5.14 -9.53
C LEU A 332 27.83 5.42 -10.95
N ILE A 333 28.30 6.50 -11.58
CA ILE A 333 28.01 6.77 -12.99
C ILE A 333 28.57 5.66 -13.89
N ASP A 334 29.83 5.27 -13.67
CA ASP A 334 30.46 4.17 -14.42
C ASP A 334 29.63 2.88 -14.32
N THR A 335 29.23 2.52 -13.10
CA THR A 335 28.39 1.34 -12.81
C THR A 335 27.06 1.42 -13.55
N ILE A 336 26.35 2.55 -13.48
CA ILE A 336 25.04 2.72 -14.14
C ILE A 336 25.20 2.66 -15.67
N SER A 337 26.28 3.21 -16.21
CA SER A 337 26.51 3.32 -17.66
C SER A 337 26.73 1.98 -18.37
N LYS A 338 27.04 0.92 -17.63
CA LYS A 338 27.23 -0.44 -18.16
C LYS A 338 25.91 -1.09 -18.61
N VAL A 339 24.78 -0.63 -18.09
CA VAL A 339 23.46 -1.14 -18.47
C VAL A 339 23.02 -0.52 -19.81
N PRO A 340 22.68 -1.32 -20.84
CA PRO A 340 22.12 -0.80 -22.07
C PRO A 340 20.80 -0.08 -21.78
N HIS A 341 20.68 1.18 -22.17
CA HIS A 341 19.43 1.93 -22.07
C HIS A 341 18.76 2.03 -23.44
N ASP A 342 17.55 1.48 -23.57
CA ASP A 342 16.75 1.55 -24.81
C ASP A 342 16.27 2.98 -25.14
N LYS A 343 16.34 3.89 -24.17
CA LYS A 343 16.07 5.33 -24.32
C LYS A 343 17.18 6.11 -23.62
N LYS A 344 17.37 7.39 -23.98
CA LYS A 344 18.21 8.33 -23.21
C LYS A 344 17.63 8.52 -21.81
N VAL A 345 17.89 7.57 -20.96
CA VAL A 345 17.56 7.63 -19.55
C VAL A 345 18.66 8.43 -18.88
N GLU A 346 18.29 9.52 -18.20
CA GLU A 346 19.28 10.36 -17.53
C GLU A 346 19.85 9.62 -16.32
N THR A 347 21.17 9.54 -16.21
CA THR A 347 21.87 8.87 -15.09
C THR A 347 21.37 9.34 -13.72
N GLN A 348 20.98 10.61 -13.59
CA GLN A 348 20.45 11.16 -12.36
C GLN A 348 19.10 10.57 -11.96
N GLU A 349 18.26 10.21 -12.92
CA GLU A 349 17.00 9.52 -12.65
C GLU A 349 17.25 8.09 -12.14
N SER A 350 18.23 7.37 -12.70
CA SER A 350 18.67 6.05 -12.19
C SER A 350 19.10 6.13 -10.72
N ILE A 351 19.91 7.14 -10.38
CA ILE A 351 20.38 7.33 -8.99
C ILE A 351 19.19 7.62 -8.06
N ASN A 352 18.27 8.48 -8.49
CA ASN A 352 17.09 8.81 -7.71
C ASN A 352 16.19 7.58 -7.50
N LEU A 353 16.06 6.73 -8.52
CA LEU A 353 15.33 5.46 -8.45
C LEU A 353 16.00 4.50 -7.45
N LEU A 354 17.31 4.27 -7.55
CA LEU A 354 18.02 3.39 -6.61
C LEU A 354 17.92 3.89 -5.16
N CYS A 355 17.91 5.20 -4.95
CA CYS A 355 17.70 5.78 -3.62
C CYS A 355 16.25 5.63 -3.12
N SER A 356 15.25 5.84 -3.99
CA SER A 356 13.83 5.69 -3.59
C SER A 356 13.46 4.24 -3.27
N LEU A 357 14.18 3.28 -3.88
CA LEU A 357 14.10 1.85 -3.58
C LEU A 357 14.82 1.44 -2.31
N THR A 358 15.45 2.38 -1.59
CA THR A 358 16.31 2.13 -0.43
C THR A 358 17.52 1.22 -0.71
N PHE A 359 17.82 0.96 -1.99
CA PHE A 359 19.01 0.23 -2.41
C PHE A 359 20.28 1.06 -2.14
N LEU A 360 20.23 2.36 -2.46
CA LEU A 360 21.29 3.31 -2.13
C LEU A 360 20.88 4.26 -1.00
N GLY A 361 21.80 4.46 -0.06
CA GLY A 361 21.75 5.50 0.96
C GLY A 361 22.67 6.66 0.58
N ILE A 362 22.29 7.88 0.95
CA ILE A 362 23.07 9.09 0.66
C ILE A 362 23.86 9.49 1.91
N GLU A 363 25.14 9.84 1.74
CA GLU A 363 25.94 10.43 2.82
C GLU A 363 25.47 11.87 3.13
N ILE A 364 25.03 12.10 4.36
CA ILE A 364 24.55 13.43 4.83
C ILE A 364 25.51 14.12 5.81
N ASP A 365 26.44 13.35 6.38
CA ASP A 365 27.49 13.78 7.31
C ASP A 365 28.59 12.71 7.31
N LYS A 366 29.72 12.94 7.98
CA LYS A 366 30.90 12.06 7.98
C LYS A 366 30.53 10.60 8.27
N SER A 367 30.60 9.77 7.23
CA SER A 367 30.26 8.33 7.26
C SER A 367 28.84 8.03 7.76
N LYS A 368 27.94 9.01 7.66
CA LYS A 368 26.53 8.88 8.03
C LYS A 368 25.68 8.80 6.77
N PHE A 369 25.25 7.59 6.46
CA PHE A 369 24.38 7.30 5.31
C PHE A 369 22.93 7.18 5.77
N VAL A 370 22.01 7.77 5.00
CA VAL A 370 20.58 7.68 5.26
C VAL A 370 19.88 7.05 4.07
N PHE A 371 19.01 6.08 4.37
CA PHE A 371 18.14 5.38 3.43
C PHE A 371 16.71 5.84 3.67
N SER A 372 16.02 6.28 2.63
CA SER A 372 14.68 6.87 2.77
C SER A 372 13.79 6.52 1.59
N GLU A 373 12.77 5.72 1.85
CA GLU A 373 11.68 5.45 0.89
C GLU A 373 10.68 6.62 0.79
N ASP A 374 10.62 7.51 1.80
CA ASP A 374 9.73 8.67 1.78
C ASP A 374 10.27 9.76 0.81
N PRO A 375 9.49 10.16 -0.22
CA PRO A 375 9.92 11.16 -1.19
C PRO A 375 10.24 12.56 -0.62
N GLN A 376 9.58 12.99 0.47
CA GLN A 376 9.87 14.28 1.10
C GLN A 376 11.17 14.22 1.89
N ASP A 377 11.36 13.15 2.66
CA ASP A 377 12.61 12.92 3.39
C ASP A 377 13.79 12.76 2.43
N PHE A 378 13.61 12.02 1.34
CA PHE A 378 14.63 11.90 0.29
C PHE A 378 15.02 13.28 -0.26
N ARG A 379 14.06 14.15 -0.60
CA ARG A 379 14.34 15.52 -1.07
C ARG A 379 15.15 16.32 -0.03
N LYS A 380 14.75 16.25 1.25
CA LYS A 380 15.45 16.90 2.37
C LYS A 380 16.90 16.40 2.49
N TYR A 381 17.10 15.08 2.54
CA TYR A 381 18.43 14.48 2.68
C TYR A 381 19.31 14.71 1.47
N ASN A 382 18.76 14.72 0.25
CA ASN A 382 19.50 15.05 -0.95
C ASN A 382 20.06 16.49 -0.88
N VAL A 383 19.27 17.47 -0.44
CA VAL A 383 19.75 18.85 -0.26
C VAL A 383 20.84 18.93 0.82
N ILE A 384 20.68 18.22 1.95
CA ILE A 384 21.70 18.17 3.02
C ILE A 384 23.01 17.60 2.49
N ALA A 385 22.95 16.47 1.79
CA ALA A 385 24.11 15.83 1.19
C ALA A 385 24.80 16.72 0.14
N GLN A 386 24.04 17.51 -0.64
CA GLN A 386 24.63 18.47 -1.59
C GLN A 386 25.40 19.58 -0.86
N LYS A 387 24.87 20.07 0.26
CA LYS A 387 25.54 21.07 1.08
C LYS A 387 26.79 20.50 1.74
N TYR A 388 26.68 19.31 2.33
CA TYR A 388 27.80 18.63 2.99
C TYR A 388 28.97 18.39 2.02
N SER A 389 28.71 17.83 0.83
CA SER A 389 29.76 17.57 -0.16
C SER A 389 30.46 18.85 -0.62
N LYS A 390 29.70 19.94 -0.82
CA LYS A 390 30.26 21.27 -1.18
C LYS A 390 31.10 21.86 -0.05
N THR A 391 30.63 21.81 1.20
CA THR A 391 31.36 22.34 2.35
C THR A 391 32.67 21.61 2.60
N GLN A 392 32.67 20.29 2.40
CA GLN A 392 33.86 19.47 2.60
C GLN A 392 34.77 19.37 1.37
N ASN A 393 34.38 19.96 0.25
CA ASN A 393 35.05 19.80 -1.05
C ASN A 393 35.29 18.32 -1.42
N MET A 394 34.30 17.48 -1.13
CA MET A 394 34.35 16.03 -1.37
C MET A 394 33.36 15.62 -2.47
N ILE A 395 33.71 14.56 -3.20
CA ILE A 395 32.80 13.88 -4.12
C ILE A 395 31.70 13.22 -3.31
N ARG A 396 30.46 13.27 -3.81
CA ARG A 396 29.32 12.63 -3.14
C ARG A 396 29.54 11.13 -3.06
N ARG A 397 29.20 10.53 -1.92
CA ARG A 397 29.27 9.09 -1.70
C ARG A 397 27.90 8.53 -1.40
N TYR A 398 27.72 7.28 -1.82
CA TYR A 398 26.53 6.48 -1.63
C TYR A 398 26.93 5.18 -0.96
N ARG A 399 25.98 4.56 -0.25
CA ARG A 399 26.19 3.25 0.35
C ARG A 399 25.12 2.27 -0.12
N VAL A 400 25.52 1.08 -0.56
CA VAL A 400 24.59 -0.02 -0.84
C VAL A 400 24.02 -0.50 0.49
N HIS A 401 22.70 -0.63 0.61
CA HIS A 401 22.06 -1.05 1.85
C HIS A 401 22.50 -2.48 2.25
N PRO A 402 22.80 -2.74 3.54
CA PRO A 402 23.25 -4.06 4.02
C PRO A 402 22.39 -5.26 3.61
N ALA A 403 21.08 -5.04 3.46
CA ALA A 403 20.13 -6.05 2.98
C ALA A 403 20.50 -6.69 1.64
N PHE A 404 21.29 -6.03 0.79
CA PHE A 404 21.67 -6.55 -0.52
C PHE A 404 23.08 -7.14 -0.55
N HIS A 405 23.83 -7.05 0.55
CA HIS A 405 25.25 -7.38 0.57
C HIS A 405 25.54 -8.86 0.34
N ALA A 406 24.79 -9.74 1.02
CA ALA A 406 25.08 -11.17 1.01
C ALA A 406 24.81 -11.84 -0.35
N PHE A 407 23.80 -11.37 -1.09
CA PHE A 407 23.48 -11.91 -2.42
C PHE A 407 24.36 -11.31 -3.52
N LEU A 408 24.60 -9.99 -3.48
CA LEU A 408 25.45 -9.30 -4.47
C LEU A 408 26.95 -9.39 -4.17
N GLU A 409 27.35 -10.09 -3.10
CA GLU A 409 28.74 -10.21 -2.66
C GLU A 409 29.45 -8.85 -2.51
N ILE A 410 28.73 -7.87 -1.94
CA ILE A 410 29.25 -6.53 -1.70
C ILE A 410 30.41 -6.60 -0.69
N THR A 411 31.50 -5.91 -1.00
CA THR A 411 32.70 -5.90 -0.17
C THR A 411 32.60 -4.84 0.92
N ASN A 412 32.72 -5.27 2.19
CA ASN A 412 32.76 -4.36 3.34
C ASN A 412 34.14 -3.70 3.43
N ASN A 413 34.19 -2.37 3.38
CA ASN A 413 35.41 -1.58 3.55
C ASN A 413 35.80 -1.38 5.02
#